data_AF-A0A7S2CN05-F1
#
_entry.id   AF-A0A7S2CN05-F1
#
_cell.length_a   1.000
_cell.length_b   1.000
_cell.length_c   1.000
_cell.angle_alpha   90.00
_cell.angle_beta   90.00
_cell.angle_gamma   90.00
#
_symmetry.space_group_name_H-M   'P 1'
#
loop_
_entity.id
_entity.type
_entity.pdbx_description
1 polymer ?
#
loop_
_entity_poly.entity_id
_entity_poly.type
_entity_poly.pdbx_seq_one_letter_code
_entity_poly.pdbx_strand_id
1 'polypeptide(L)'
;FILFGPNDDIVRYGSFDSTSDPENPDRPKGRVIEKDGWKRRDVYFKASDGTQCHGWFYVPIDSGTDPLPVVLMASGMGAQIDFGMDTYAEYFASQGGFACFLFDYRNFGSSEGLPRNLVDPWRHLDDWRSALTFLKDTAG
;
A
#
# COMPACT_ATOMS: atom_id res chain seq x y z
N PHE A 1 3.64 -12.52 -0.09
CA PHE A 1 4.40 -11.63 0.79
C PHE A 1 5.84 -11.62 0.32
N ILE A 2 6.41 -10.44 0.05
CA ILE A 2 7.84 -10.32 -0.24
C ILE A 2 8.44 -9.55 0.95
N LEU A 3 9.38 -10.17 1.66
CA LEU A 3 10.21 -9.51 2.68
C LEU A 3 11.55 -9.15 2.03
N PHE A 4 11.94 -7.89 2.11
CA PHE A 4 13.29 -7.45 1.77
C PHE A 4 14.18 -7.44 3.02
N GLY A 5 15.49 -7.69 2.85
CA GLY A 5 16.54 -7.50 3.85
C GLY A 5 17.89 -7.97 3.31
N PRO A 6 19.00 -7.82 4.05
CA PRO A 6 19.45 -6.72 4.90
C PRO A 6 20.45 -5.78 4.19
N ASN A 7 20.79 -6.02 2.92
CA ASN A 7 21.69 -5.18 2.14
C ASN A 7 20.91 -4.66 0.92
N ASP A 8 20.48 -3.41 1.02
CA ASP A 8 19.87 -2.57 -0.01
C ASP A 8 18.55 -3.06 -0.62
N ASP A 9 17.44 -3.00 0.12
CA ASP A 9 16.08 -2.87 -0.47
C ASP A 9 14.90 -2.74 0.54
N ILE A 10 15.16 -2.66 1.86
CA ILE A 10 14.08 -2.39 2.82
C ILE A 10 13.58 -0.95 2.63
N VAL A 11 12.36 -0.80 2.11
CA VAL A 11 11.68 0.48 2.10
C VAL A 11 11.33 0.85 3.53
N ARG A 12 11.70 2.07 3.94
CA ARG A 12 11.44 2.60 5.28
C ARG A 12 10.38 3.70 5.20
N TYR A 13 9.44 3.73 6.12
CA TYR A 13 8.39 4.74 6.18
C TYR A 13 8.73 5.80 7.22
N GLY A 14 8.99 7.05 6.79
CA GLY A 14 9.46 8.16 7.63
C GLY A 14 8.38 9.12 8.16
N SER A 15 7.13 8.68 8.27
CA SER A 15 5.92 9.49 8.51
C SER A 15 5.35 10.18 7.26
N PHE A 16 4.02 10.19 7.15
CA PHE A 16 3.26 10.82 6.08
C PHE A 16 2.45 11.95 6.69
N ASP A 17 2.90 13.19 6.49
CA ASP A 17 2.06 14.35 6.72
C ASP A 17 1.26 14.62 5.44
N SER A 18 0.02 14.13 5.40
CA SER A 18 -0.89 14.39 4.28
C SER A 18 -2.25 14.79 4.80
N THR A 19 -2.42 16.08 5.10
CA THR A 19 -3.75 16.67 5.14
C THR A 19 -4.20 17.16 3.76
N SER A 20 -3.31 17.19 2.76
CA SER A 20 -3.64 17.53 1.37
C SER A 20 -2.54 17.13 0.39
N ASP A 21 -2.93 16.56 -0.75
CA ASP A 21 -2.14 16.54 -1.97
C ASP A 21 -2.21 17.96 -2.59
N PRO A 22 -1.09 18.71 -2.68
CA PRO A 22 -1.13 20.09 -3.17
C PRO A 22 -1.52 20.20 -4.65
N GLU A 23 -1.45 19.11 -5.44
CA GLU A 23 -1.80 19.11 -6.86
C GLU A 23 -3.27 18.74 -7.13
N ASN A 24 -3.99 18.18 -6.15
CA ASN A 24 -5.40 17.82 -6.33
C ASN A 24 -6.23 17.95 -5.03
N PRO A 25 -6.82 19.13 -4.77
CA PRO A 25 -7.57 19.41 -3.55
C PRO A 25 -8.91 18.67 -3.44
N ASP A 26 -9.44 18.13 -4.55
CA ASP A 26 -10.68 17.36 -4.59
C ASP A 26 -10.48 15.85 -4.33
N ARG A 27 -9.23 15.42 -4.11
CA ARG A 27 -8.90 14.04 -3.75
C ARG A 27 -9.67 13.65 -2.49
N PRO A 28 -10.51 12.59 -2.51
CA PRO A 28 -11.14 12.10 -1.30
C PRO A 28 -10.07 11.82 -0.26
N LYS A 29 -10.19 12.45 0.91
CA LYS A 29 -9.31 12.14 2.04
C LYS A 29 -9.45 10.65 2.30
N GLY A 30 -8.40 9.88 1.98
CA GLY A 30 -8.42 8.43 2.09
C GLY A 30 -8.94 8.03 3.46
N ARG A 31 -9.86 7.05 3.50
CA ARG A 31 -10.48 6.63 4.75
C ARG A 31 -9.40 6.25 5.76
N VAL A 32 -9.47 6.85 6.95
CA VAL A 32 -8.58 6.53 8.07
C VAL A 32 -9.34 5.65 9.06
N ILE A 33 -8.71 4.56 9.50
CA ILE A 33 -9.22 3.67 10.55
C ILE A 33 -8.11 3.49 11.58
N GLU A 34 -8.42 3.62 12.86
CA GLU A 34 -7.50 3.37 13.97
C GLU A 34 -8.13 2.33 14.90
N LYS A 35 -7.39 1.26 15.19
CA LYS A 35 -7.87 0.14 16.00
C LYS A 35 -6.68 -0.68 16.51
N ASP A 36 -6.79 -1.26 17.70
CA ASP A 36 -5.87 -2.28 18.23
C ASP A 36 -4.36 -1.97 18.04
N GLY A 37 -3.94 -0.72 18.27
CA GLY A 37 -2.54 -0.29 18.18
C GLY A 37 -2.03 0.00 16.76
N TRP A 38 -2.88 -0.06 15.75
CA TRP A 38 -2.55 0.27 14.37
C TRP A 38 -3.50 1.31 13.76
N LYS A 39 -3.00 2.01 12.75
CA LYS A 39 -3.71 2.99 11.93
C LYS A 39 -3.61 2.59 10.46
N ARG A 40 -4.74 2.52 9.76
CA ARG A 40 -4.83 2.29 8.32
C ARG A 40 -5.28 3.55 7.61
N ARG A 41 -4.71 3.81 6.44
CA ARG A 41 -5.17 4.85 5.51
C ARG A 41 -5.36 4.24 4.12
N ASP A 42 -6.38 4.69 3.42
CA ASP A 42 -6.49 4.43 2.00
C ASP A 42 -5.48 5.31 1.23
N VAL A 43 -4.74 4.69 0.31
CA VAL A 43 -3.71 5.32 -0.51
C VAL A 43 -3.92 4.98 -1.98
N TYR A 44 -3.42 5.83 -2.86
CA TYR A 44 -3.54 5.63 -4.30
C TYR A 44 -2.22 5.93 -4.99
N PHE A 45 -1.85 5.08 -5.94
CA PHE A 45 -0.67 5.24 -6.78
C PHE A 45 -1.04 5.02 -8.25
N LYS A 46 -0.10 5.31 -9.15
CA LYS A 46 -0.28 5.12 -10.59
C LYS A 46 0.48 3.88 -11.05
N ALA A 47 -0.20 3.01 -11.80
CA ALA A 47 0.48 2.01 -12.62
C ALA A 47 1.25 2.70 -13.76
N SER A 48 2.15 1.97 -14.44
CA SER A 48 2.96 2.54 -15.54
C SER A 48 2.14 3.14 -16.69
N ASP A 49 0.91 2.66 -16.91
CA ASP A 49 -0.02 3.16 -17.92
C ASP A 49 -0.88 4.34 -17.44
N GLY A 50 -0.64 4.84 -16.22
CA GLY A 50 -1.39 5.94 -15.62
C GLY A 50 -2.71 5.53 -14.96
N THR A 51 -3.08 4.24 -14.99
CA THR A 51 -4.25 3.73 -14.27
C THR A 51 -4.07 3.95 -12.76
N GLN A 52 -5.08 4.48 -12.07
CA GLN A 52 -5.01 4.64 -10.63
C GLN A 52 -5.27 3.31 -9.92
N CYS A 53 -4.34 2.89 -9.09
CA CYS A 53 -4.49 1.73 -8.22
C CYS A 53 -4.75 2.19 -6.78
N HIS A 54 -5.65 1.50 -6.10
CA HIS A 54 -5.99 1.71 -4.70
C HIS A 54 -5.23 0.73 -3.81
N GLY A 55 -4.94 1.17 -2.60
CA GLY A 55 -4.39 0.32 -1.57
C GLY A 55 -4.65 0.80 -0.16
N TRP A 56 -4.22 -0.01 0.80
CA TRP A 56 -4.28 0.26 2.23
C TRP A 56 -2.88 0.29 2.82
N PHE A 57 -2.61 1.35 3.58
CA PHE A 57 -1.34 1.53 4.28
C PHE A 57 -1.57 1.49 5.79
N TYR A 58 -1.00 0.47 6.44
CA TYR A 58 -1.08 0.23 7.87
C TYR A 58 0.21 0.68 8.55
N VAL A 59 0.10 1.37 9.67
CA VAL A 59 1.22 1.80 10.53
C VAL A 59 0.88 1.57 12.00
N PRO A 60 1.86 1.28 12.88
CA PRO A 60 1.68 1.31 14.32
C PRO A 60 1.29 2.72 14.80
N ILE A 61 0.34 2.84 15.73
CA ILE A 61 -0.07 4.14 16.31
C ILE A 61 1.08 4.80 17.09
N ASP A 62 1.84 4.01 17.84
CA ASP A 62 2.95 4.49 18.68
C ASP A 62 4.30 4.45 17.97
N SER A 63 4.30 4.37 16.63
CA SER A 63 5.53 4.57 15.87
C SER A 63 5.92 6.04 16.00
N GLY A 64 7.03 6.31 16.69
CA GLY A 64 7.58 7.65 16.81
C GLY A 64 8.02 8.21 15.46
N THR A 65 9.04 9.06 15.44
CA THR A 65 9.59 9.62 14.19
C THR A 65 10.54 8.67 13.46
N ASP A 66 10.81 7.49 14.02
CA ASP A 66 11.78 6.55 13.47
C ASP A 66 11.23 5.84 12.22
N PRO A 67 12.01 5.75 11.13
CA PRO A 67 11.53 5.11 9.92
C PRO A 67 11.25 3.62 10.10
N LEU A 68 10.03 3.16 9.75
CA LEU A 68 9.61 1.77 9.91
C LEU A 68 9.89 0.93 8.66
N PRO A 69 10.35 -0.32 8.77
CA PRO A 69 10.37 -1.24 7.63
C PRO A 69 8.95 -1.45 7.09
N VAL A 70 8.79 -1.45 5.76
CA VAL A 70 7.51 -1.65 5.08
C VAL A 70 7.42 -3.06 4.47
N VAL A 71 6.35 -3.79 4.78
CA VAL A 71 5.98 -5.03 4.09
C VAL A 71 5.05 -4.69 2.93
N LEU A 72 5.53 -4.92 1.69
CA LEU A 72 4.68 -4.83 0.50
C LEU A 72 3.95 -6.16 0.28
N MET A 73 2.63 -6.04 0.22
CA MET A 73 1.69 -7.14 0.11
C MET A 73 0.78 -6.90 -1.10
N ALA A 74 0.54 -7.92 -1.88
CA ALA A 74 -0.53 -7.91 -2.86
C ALA A 74 -1.17 -9.28 -2.92
N SER A 75 -2.43 -9.30 -3.31
CA SER A 75 -3.24 -10.50 -3.42
C SER A 75 -2.68 -11.45 -4.48
N GLY A 76 -3.03 -12.73 -4.38
CA GLY A 76 -2.77 -13.70 -5.45
C GLY A 76 -3.50 -13.30 -6.75
N MET A 77 -3.22 -14.00 -7.86
CA MET A 77 -3.93 -13.75 -9.13
C MET A 77 -5.45 -13.78 -8.91
N GLY A 78 -6.12 -12.67 -9.24
CA GLY A 78 -7.57 -12.56 -9.22
C GLY A 78 -8.21 -12.27 -7.85
N ALA A 79 -7.41 -12.13 -6.79
CA ALA A 79 -7.92 -11.79 -5.45
C ALA A 79 -7.79 -10.27 -5.20
N GLN A 80 -8.66 -9.75 -4.33
CA GLN A 80 -8.68 -8.35 -3.89
C GLN A 80 -8.08 -8.23 -2.48
N ILE A 81 -7.70 -7.03 -2.05
CA ILE A 81 -7.07 -6.82 -0.74
C ILE A 81 -8.00 -7.12 0.45
N ASP A 82 -9.31 -7.10 0.23
CA ASP A 82 -10.34 -7.37 1.22
C ASP A 82 -10.62 -8.87 1.44
N PHE A 83 -9.90 -9.76 0.74
CA PHE A 83 -10.02 -11.22 0.90
C PHE A 83 -9.16 -11.75 2.06
N GLY A 84 -9.19 -11.07 3.21
CA GLY A 84 -8.55 -11.50 4.47
C GLY A 84 -7.06 -11.18 4.60
N MET A 85 -6.50 -10.35 3.71
CA MET A 85 -5.09 -9.93 3.83
C MET A 85 -4.88 -8.85 4.90
N ASP A 86 -5.93 -8.08 5.20
CA ASP A 86 -5.97 -7.08 6.26
C ASP A 86 -5.55 -7.65 7.61
N THR A 87 -6.01 -8.84 7.97
CA THR A 87 -5.69 -9.50 9.25
C THR A 87 -4.17 -9.67 9.45
N TYR A 88 -3.42 -9.96 8.39
CA TYR A 88 -1.96 -10.06 8.47
C TYR A 88 -1.31 -8.67 8.62
N ALA A 89 -1.82 -7.68 7.89
CA ALA A 89 -1.33 -6.30 7.98
C ALA A 89 -1.56 -5.69 9.37
N GLU A 90 -2.72 -5.97 9.97
CA GLU A 90 -3.06 -5.59 11.34
C GLU A 90 -2.07 -6.20 12.34
N TYR A 91 -1.75 -7.49 12.20
CA TYR A 91 -0.78 -8.17 13.06
C TYR A 91 0.62 -7.58 12.92
N PHE A 92 1.10 -7.38 11.70
CA PHE A 92 2.42 -6.80 11.46
C PHE A 92 2.54 -5.36 11.97
N ALA A 93 1.49 -4.56 11.82
CA ALA A 93 1.45 -3.18 12.31
C ALA A 93 1.34 -3.08 13.83
N SER A 94 0.52 -3.90 14.47
CA SER A 94 0.32 -3.83 15.92
C SER A 94 1.40 -4.54 16.74
N GLN A 95 1.89 -5.70 16.26
CA GLN A 95 2.81 -6.56 17.04
C GLN A 95 4.16 -6.76 16.36
N GLY A 96 4.24 -6.62 15.04
CA GLY A 96 5.46 -6.89 14.28
C GLY A 96 6.45 -5.73 14.21
N GLY A 97 6.00 -4.49 14.47
CA GLY A 97 6.84 -3.30 14.30
C GLY A 97 7.09 -2.94 12.83
N PHE A 98 6.20 -3.34 11.92
CA PHE A 98 6.29 -3.04 10.49
C PHE A 98 5.15 -2.11 10.06
N ALA A 99 5.40 -1.25 9.09
CA ALA A 99 4.33 -0.72 8.26
C ALA A 99 3.96 -1.76 7.19
N CYS A 100 2.71 -1.78 6.74
CA CYS A 100 2.26 -2.70 5.68
C CYS A 100 1.52 -1.95 4.59
N PHE A 101 1.88 -2.22 3.33
CA PHE A 101 1.17 -1.71 2.17
C PHE A 101 0.52 -2.85 1.40
N LEU A 102 -0.80 -2.77 1.23
CA LEU A 102 -1.61 -3.67 0.40
C LEU A 102 -2.15 -2.89 -0.78
N PHE A 103 -2.27 -3.51 -1.95
CA PHE A 103 -2.94 -2.88 -3.09
C PHE A 103 -3.74 -3.86 -3.95
N ASP A 104 -4.80 -3.35 -4.57
CA ASP A 104 -5.52 -4.04 -5.64
C ASP A 104 -4.77 -3.81 -6.97
N TYR A 105 -4.53 -4.87 -7.75
CA TYR A 105 -4.04 -4.74 -9.11
C TYR A 105 -4.94 -3.83 -9.94
N ARG A 106 -4.41 -3.22 -11.01
CA ARG A 106 -5.28 -2.52 -11.94
C ARG A 106 -6.36 -3.46 -12.45
N ASN A 107 -7.56 -2.92 -12.65
CA ASN A 107 -8.78 -3.63 -13.04
C ASN A 107 -9.47 -4.44 -11.92
N PHE A 108 -8.92 -4.49 -10.71
CA PHE A 108 -9.50 -5.21 -9.56
C PHE A 108 -9.98 -4.27 -8.46
N GLY A 109 -10.92 -4.76 -7.64
CA GLY A 109 -11.38 -4.11 -6.42
C GLY A 109 -11.69 -2.63 -6.60
N SER A 110 -11.03 -1.80 -5.80
CA SER A 110 -11.19 -0.34 -5.84
C SER A 110 -10.19 0.37 -6.77
N SER A 111 -9.29 -0.36 -7.42
CA SER A 111 -8.42 0.17 -8.47
C SER A 111 -9.22 0.42 -9.75
N GLU A 112 -8.84 1.46 -10.49
CA GLU A 112 -9.39 1.75 -11.82
C GLU A 112 -8.99 0.69 -12.85
N GLY A 113 -9.45 0.85 -14.09
CA GLY A 113 -9.03 0.03 -15.23
C GLY A 113 -10.15 -0.86 -15.79
N LEU A 114 -10.08 -1.10 -17.10
CA LEU A 114 -11.00 -1.94 -17.89
C LEU A 114 -10.22 -2.88 -18.82
N PRO A 115 -10.78 -4.06 -19.17
CA PRO A 115 -12.00 -4.66 -18.62
C PRO A 115 -11.84 -5.09 -17.14
N ARG A 116 -12.90 -5.05 -16.33
CA ARG A 116 -12.82 -5.43 -14.91
C ARG A 116 -12.39 -6.88 -14.73
N ASN A 117 -11.62 -7.13 -13.66
CA ASN A 117 -11.11 -8.44 -13.27
C ASN A 117 -10.23 -9.11 -14.34
N LEU A 118 -9.50 -8.32 -15.13
CA LEU A 118 -8.57 -8.83 -16.13
C LEU A 118 -7.33 -9.42 -15.46
N VAL A 119 -7.18 -10.74 -15.50
CA VAL A 119 -5.96 -11.40 -15.05
C VAL A 119 -4.91 -11.34 -16.16
N ASP A 120 -3.88 -10.53 -15.96
CA ASP A 120 -2.70 -10.46 -16.84
C ASP A 120 -1.42 -10.46 -15.99
N PRO A 121 -0.63 -11.56 -16.00
CA PRO A 121 0.56 -11.68 -15.18
C PRO A 121 1.61 -10.58 -15.41
N TRP A 122 1.75 -10.09 -16.65
CA TRP A 122 2.76 -9.08 -16.98
C TRP A 122 2.34 -7.72 -16.45
N ARG A 123 1.04 -7.39 -16.56
CA ARG A 123 0.48 -6.18 -15.97
C ARG A 123 0.53 -6.22 -14.45
N HIS A 124 0.25 -7.37 -13.84
CA HIS A 124 0.36 -7.51 -12.39
C HIS A 124 1.80 -7.32 -11.90
N LEU A 125 2.81 -7.86 -12.60
CA LEU A 125 4.22 -7.63 -12.28
C LEU A 125 4.61 -6.15 -12.40
N ASP A 126 4.06 -5.44 -13.37
CA ASP A 126 4.26 -4.01 -13.52
C ASP A 126 3.57 -3.18 -12.42
N ASP A 127 2.39 -3.61 -11.96
CA ASP A 127 1.73 -3.00 -10.80
C ASP A 127 2.58 -3.16 -9.52
N TRP A 128 3.19 -4.34 -9.32
CA TRP A 128 4.14 -4.58 -8.23
C TRP A 128 5.33 -3.61 -8.27
N ARG A 129 5.92 -3.37 -9.46
CA ARG A 129 7.02 -2.41 -9.62
C ARG A 129 6.57 -0.97 -9.35
N SER A 130 5.37 -0.63 -9.80
CA SER A 130 4.78 0.70 -9.57
C SER A 130 4.50 0.95 -8.09
N ALA A 131 3.96 -0.05 -7.38
CA ALA A 131 3.73 -0.01 -5.94
C ALA A 131 5.05 0.11 -5.15
N LEU A 132 6.09 -0.63 -5.54
CA LEU A 132 7.41 -0.54 -4.92
C LEU A 132 8.04 0.84 -5.14
N THR A 133 7.92 1.39 -6.35
CA THR A 133 8.42 2.74 -6.68
C THR A 133 7.71 3.79 -5.84
N PHE A 134 6.38 3.73 -5.77
CA PHE A 134 5.58 4.60 -4.92
C PHE A 134 6.04 4.58 -3.45
N LEU A 135 6.31 3.39 -2.89
CA LEU A 135 6.82 3.28 -1.53
C LEU A 135 8.22 3.89 -1.38
N LYS A 136 9.12 3.67 -2.34
CA LYS A 136 10.48 4.23 -2.31
C LYS A 136 10.47 5.76 -2.39
N ASP A 137 9.58 6.34 -3.18
CA ASP A 137 9.46 7.80 -3.31
C ASP A 137 8.80 8.45 -2.08
N THR A 138 7.93 7.71 -1.39
CA THR A 138 7.25 8.18 -0.17
C THR A 138 8.09 8.01 1.10
N ALA A 139 9.20 7.27 1.01
CA ALA A 139 10.13 6.99 2.12
C ALA A 139 11.14 8.12 2.40
N GLY A 140 11.14 9.18 1.58
CA GLY A 140 12.09 10.29 1.60
C GLY A 140 11.73 11.43 2.54
#